data_AF-A0A2T6AYB0-F1
#
_entry.id   AF-A0A2T6AYB0-F1
#
_cell.length_a   1.000
_cell.length_b   1.000
_cell.length_c   1.000
_cell.angle_alpha   90.00
_cell.angle_beta   90.00
_cell.angle_gamma   90.00
#
_symmetry.space_group_name_H-M   'P 1'
#
loop_
_entity.id
_entity.type
_entity.pdbx_description
1 polymer ?
#
loop_
_entity_poly.entity_id
_entity_poly.type
_entity_poly.pdbx_seq_one_letter_code
_entity_poly.pdbx_strand_id
1 'polypeptide(L)'
;MFPKMLLPAALGAALLPLAAAAHSTLAQAEVPVGGTSKFTLRVPHGCEGQATHTVRLEIPEGVYAVKPMPKAGWDLDMETGTYATPYLNHGTEMTEGVRAVIWSGGDLRDDWYDEFTVRGTVGPDVAPGHVLYFPALQTCADGSADWTDTSGAAGVSNPAPHVTAVATGGGYDQHTSSAGDPVTVGEIAISEPFIRATLPNQPVAGGFMTLTNAGAAADRLVAARSPAAARVEIHEMSMQGDVMRMRELSDGLPLPAGGTVQLAPGGYHLMFMELAGPLAEGDSVDLTLTFEQAGEVTLTLPISARDATAPTADHTGH
;
A
#
# COMPACT_ATOMS: atom_id res chain seq x y z
N MET A 1 -42.66 -57.35 7.81
CA MET A 1 -43.33 -56.37 6.91
C MET A 1 -43.46 -55.06 7.68
N PHE A 2 -42.45 -54.21 7.62
CA PHE A 2 -42.47 -52.82 8.10
C PHE A 2 -41.56 -52.03 7.15
N PRO A 3 -42.04 -50.98 6.46
CA PRO A 3 -41.31 -50.37 5.36
C PRO A 3 -40.26 -49.37 5.88
N LYS A 4 -39.09 -49.37 5.24
CA LYS A 4 -38.06 -48.33 5.37
C LYS A 4 -38.60 -47.02 4.78
N MET A 5 -38.80 -45.99 5.60
CA MET A 5 -38.95 -44.61 5.15
C MET A 5 -37.55 -44.02 4.88
N LEU A 6 -37.27 -43.72 3.61
CA LEU A 6 -36.19 -42.80 3.23
C LEU A 6 -36.71 -41.37 3.37
N LEU A 7 -36.00 -40.53 4.13
CA LEU A 7 -36.15 -39.08 4.13
C LEU A 7 -35.29 -38.48 2.99
N PRO A 8 -35.82 -37.61 2.12
CA PRO A 8 -34.99 -36.87 1.19
C PRO A 8 -34.37 -35.65 1.90
N ALA A 9 -33.05 -35.55 1.87
CA ALA A 9 -32.33 -34.34 2.26
C ALA A 9 -32.49 -33.30 1.14
N ALA A 10 -33.35 -32.30 1.34
CA ALA A 10 -33.45 -31.15 0.45
C ALA A 10 -32.28 -30.19 0.76
N LEU A 11 -31.29 -30.18 -0.13
CA LEU A 11 -30.19 -29.21 -0.10
C LEU A 11 -30.70 -27.89 -0.68
N GLY A 12 -31.16 -26.99 0.18
CA GLY A 12 -31.58 -25.64 -0.21
C GLY A 12 -30.35 -24.78 -0.54
N ALA A 13 -30.11 -24.52 -1.83
CA ALA A 13 -29.16 -23.51 -2.26
C ALA A 13 -29.73 -22.12 -1.93
N ALA A 14 -29.23 -21.51 -0.86
CA ALA A 14 -29.52 -20.10 -0.55
C ALA A 14 -28.80 -19.22 -1.57
N LEU A 15 -29.55 -18.75 -2.58
CA LEU A 15 -29.16 -17.66 -3.45
C LEU A 15 -29.15 -16.38 -2.60
N LEU A 16 -27.96 -15.98 -2.14
CA LEU A 16 -27.75 -14.64 -1.59
C LEU A 16 -27.87 -13.65 -2.77
N PRO A 17 -28.79 -12.68 -2.72
CA PRO A 17 -28.86 -11.64 -3.75
C PRO A 17 -27.59 -10.80 -3.68
N LEU A 18 -26.81 -10.79 -4.75
CA LEU A 18 -25.77 -9.80 -4.97
C LEU A 18 -26.48 -8.46 -5.20
N ALA A 19 -26.46 -7.57 -4.21
CA ALA A 19 -26.89 -6.20 -4.43
C ALA A 19 -26.00 -5.60 -5.53
N ALA A 20 -26.61 -5.15 -6.64
CA ALA A 20 -25.90 -4.35 -7.62
C ALA A 20 -25.37 -3.09 -6.90
N ALA A 21 -24.04 -2.92 -6.85
CA ALA A 21 -23.41 -1.80 -6.15
C ALA A 21 -23.61 -0.51 -6.96
N ALA A 22 -24.71 0.20 -6.67
CA ALA A 22 -25.08 1.46 -7.34
C ALA A 22 -24.45 2.70 -6.68
N HIS A 23 -23.75 2.55 -5.56
CA HIS A 23 -23.14 3.67 -4.83
C HIS A 23 -21.69 3.85 -5.26
N SER A 24 -21.21 5.10 -5.20
CA SER A 24 -19.78 5.36 -5.29
C SER A 24 -19.04 4.77 -4.08
N THR A 25 -17.82 4.31 -4.29
CA THR A 25 -16.97 3.75 -3.21
C THR A 25 -15.54 4.26 -3.35
N LEU A 26 -14.76 4.18 -2.28
CA LEU A 26 -13.31 4.15 -2.43
C LEU A 26 -12.84 2.73 -2.75
N ALA A 27 -11.78 2.61 -3.55
CA ALA A 27 -11.23 1.32 -3.96
C ALA A 27 -10.63 0.53 -2.78
N GLN A 28 -10.05 1.23 -1.80
CA GLN A 28 -9.63 0.63 -0.54
C GLN A 28 -10.67 0.90 0.55
N ALA A 29 -10.73 -0.01 1.53
CA ALA A 29 -11.58 0.12 2.72
C ALA A 29 -10.84 0.78 3.90
N GLU A 30 -9.51 0.73 3.89
CA GLU A 30 -8.66 1.15 5.01
C GLU A 30 -7.45 1.93 4.52
N VAL A 31 -6.95 2.84 5.35
CA VAL A 31 -5.73 3.63 5.08
C VAL A 31 -4.89 3.80 6.34
N PRO A 32 -3.55 3.70 6.26
CA PRO A 32 -2.68 3.91 7.40
C PRO A 32 -2.65 5.38 7.83
N VAL A 33 -2.78 5.61 9.14
CA VAL A 33 -2.53 6.91 9.79
C VAL A 33 -1.06 7.34 9.61
N GLY A 34 -0.80 8.63 9.42
CA GLY A 34 0.56 9.18 9.28
C GLY A 34 1.26 8.87 7.96
N GLY A 35 0.64 8.09 7.07
CA GLY A 35 1.19 7.67 5.79
C GLY A 35 0.55 8.34 4.59
N THR A 36 1.26 8.35 3.46
CA THR A 36 0.66 8.72 2.18
C THR A 36 -0.04 7.53 1.53
N SER A 37 -1.31 7.71 1.17
CA SER A 37 -2.13 6.74 0.47
C SER A 37 -2.66 7.30 -0.85
N LYS A 38 -3.06 6.40 -1.76
CA LYS A 38 -3.96 6.75 -2.88
C LYS A 38 -5.40 6.68 -2.38
N PHE A 39 -6.27 7.50 -2.91
CA PHE A 39 -7.72 7.46 -2.70
C PHE A 39 -8.37 7.44 -4.07
N THR A 40 -8.87 6.28 -4.45
CA THR A 40 -9.47 6.05 -5.77
C THR A 40 -10.97 5.92 -5.62
N LEU A 41 -11.69 6.98 -5.98
CA LEU A 41 -13.14 7.00 -6.08
C LEU A 41 -13.57 6.17 -7.29
N ARG A 42 -14.44 5.20 -7.08
CA ARG A 42 -15.13 4.43 -8.12
C ARG A 42 -16.52 5.02 -8.34
N VAL A 43 -16.77 5.48 -9.55
CA VAL A 43 -18.09 5.91 -10.02
C VAL A 43 -18.66 4.79 -10.88
N PRO A 44 -19.73 4.09 -10.45
CA PRO A 44 -20.14 2.82 -11.05
C PRO A 44 -20.89 2.97 -12.38
N HIS A 45 -21.57 4.11 -12.58
CA HIS A 45 -22.42 4.39 -13.73
C HIS A 45 -22.73 5.89 -13.78
N GLY A 46 -23.53 6.28 -14.77
CA GLY A 46 -24.09 7.61 -14.95
C GLY A 46 -25.21 7.94 -13.96
N CYS A 47 -25.78 9.13 -14.03
CA CYS A 47 -26.91 9.51 -13.17
C CYS A 47 -28.18 9.39 -13.99
N GLU A 48 -29.16 8.63 -13.51
CA GLU A 48 -30.49 8.51 -14.15
C GLU A 48 -30.42 8.11 -15.63
N GLY A 49 -29.46 7.27 -16.03
CA GLY A 49 -29.28 6.85 -17.41
C GLY A 49 -28.47 7.81 -18.28
N GLN A 50 -28.01 8.95 -17.74
CA GLN A 50 -27.25 9.98 -18.44
C GLN A 50 -25.76 9.88 -18.13
N ALA A 51 -24.93 10.27 -19.10
CA ALA A 51 -23.49 10.30 -18.92
C ALA A 51 -23.06 11.31 -17.83
N THR A 52 -22.03 10.94 -17.08
CA THR A 52 -21.38 11.81 -16.09
C THR A 52 -20.39 12.71 -16.80
N HIS A 53 -20.50 14.00 -16.52
CA HIS A 53 -19.63 15.03 -17.07
C HIS A 53 -18.72 15.67 -16.03
N THR A 54 -19.13 15.65 -14.76
CA THR A 54 -18.34 16.20 -13.66
C THR A 54 -18.37 15.27 -12.46
N VAL A 55 -17.22 15.08 -11.84
CA VAL A 55 -17.04 14.41 -10.56
C VAL A 55 -16.28 15.35 -9.64
N ARG A 56 -16.90 15.70 -8.52
CA ARG A 56 -16.29 16.47 -7.45
C ARG A 56 -16.07 15.57 -6.24
N LEU A 57 -14.85 15.59 -5.71
CA LEU A 57 -14.45 14.87 -4.51
C LEU A 57 -13.98 15.85 -3.44
N GLU A 58 -14.68 15.89 -2.31
CA GLU A 58 -14.29 16.66 -1.13
C GLU A 58 -13.19 15.90 -0.36
N ILE A 59 -12.19 16.64 0.12
CA ILE A 59 -11.09 16.13 0.94
C ILE A 59 -11.44 16.38 2.41
N PRO A 60 -11.58 15.34 3.25
CA PRO A 60 -11.92 15.52 4.66
C PRO A 60 -10.79 16.18 5.46
N GLU A 61 -11.13 16.66 6.66
CA GLU A 61 -10.11 16.87 7.69
C GLU A 61 -9.40 15.55 8.01
N GLY A 62 -8.14 15.64 8.43
CA GLY A 62 -7.28 14.47 8.62
C GLY A 62 -6.53 14.02 7.37
N VAL A 63 -6.78 14.63 6.19
CA VAL A 63 -6.05 14.34 4.95
C VAL A 63 -5.44 15.62 4.38
N TYR A 64 -4.14 15.60 4.11
CA TYR A 64 -3.37 16.77 3.65
C TYR A 64 -2.38 16.42 2.53
N ALA A 65 -1.69 17.43 1.99
CA ALA A 65 -0.74 17.29 0.90
C ALA A 65 -1.31 16.55 -0.33
N VAL A 66 -2.60 16.78 -0.61
CA VAL A 66 -3.33 16.08 -1.67
C VAL A 66 -2.86 16.52 -3.06
N LYS A 67 -2.69 15.53 -3.93
CA LYS A 67 -2.35 15.70 -5.35
C LYS A 67 -3.28 14.84 -6.20
N PRO A 68 -4.13 15.43 -7.05
CA PRO A 68 -4.96 14.67 -7.96
C PRO A 68 -4.17 14.06 -9.10
N MET A 69 -4.67 12.94 -9.62
CA MET A 69 -4.14 12.31 -10.83
C MET A 69 -4.82 12.94 -12.06
N PRO A 70 -4.05 13.55 -13.00
CA PRO A 70 -4.59 13.97 -14.29
C PRO A 70 -5.20 12.78 -15.02
N LYS A 71 -6.35 13.02 -15.68
CA LYS A 71 -7.12 11.98 -16.35
C LYS A 71 -7.37 12.39 -17.79
N ALA A 72 -6.98 11.56 -18.75
CA ALA A 72 -7.15 11.86 -20.17
C ALA A 72 -8.64 12.04 -20.51
N GLY A 73 -8.97 13.11 -21.25
CA GLY A 73 -10.35 13.43 -21.62
C GLY A 73 -11.17 14.12 -20.52
N TRP A 74 -10.54 14.50 -19.40
CA TRP A 74 -11.16 15.28 -18.33
C TRP A 74 -10.30 16.51 -18.04
N ASP A 75 -10.95 17.65 -17.85
CA ASP A 75 -10.33 18.82 -17.25
C ASP A 75 -10.20 18.59 -15.74
N LEU A 76 -9.15 19.14 -15.14
CA LEU A 76 -8.84 18.96 -13.73
C LEU A 76 -8.67 20.32 -13.05
N ASP A 77 -9.47 20.56 -12.01
CA ASP A 77 -9.40 21.73 -11.16
C ASP A 77 -9.31 21.34 -9.68
N MET A 78 -8.85 22.27 -8.84
CA MET A 78 -8.71 22.09 -7.40
C MET A 78 -9.14 23.35 -6.67
N GLU A 79 -9.89 23.17 -5.59
CA GLU A 79 -10.17 24.24 -4.64
C GLU A 79 -9.26 24.08 -3.43
N THR A 80 -8.59 25.16 -3.04
CA THR A 80 -7.75 25.21 -1.85
C THR A 80 -8.44 25.97 -0.71
N GLY A 81 -8.16 25.57 0.53
CA GLY A 81 -8.69 26.23 1.71
C GLY A 81 -7.87 25.89 2.96
N THR A 82 -8.16 26.62 4.04
CA THR A 82 -7.50 26.44 5.33
C THR A 82 -7.85 25.09 5.96
N TYR A 83 -6.86 24.45 6.58
CA TYR A 83 -7.10 23.27 7.43
C TYR A 83 -7.63 23.70 8.80
N ALA A 84 -8.47 22.87 9.41
CA ALA A 84 -8.93 23.13 10.77
C ALA A 84 -7.78 22.99 11.79
N THR A 85 -6.85 22.07 11.54
CA THR A 85 -5.60 21.90 12.29
C THR A 85 -4.42 21.94 11.32
N PRO A 86 -3.39 22.78 11.52
CA PRO A 86 -2.21 22.78 10.67
C PRO A 86 -1.48 21.44 10.69
N TYR A 87 -0.90 21.06 9.56
CA TYR A 87 -0.11 19.82 9.44
C TYR A 87 1.37 20.13 9.29
N LEU A 88 2.24 19.26 9.80
CA LEU A 88 3.66 19.33 9.53
C LEU A 88 4.02 18.39 8.37
N ASN A 89 4.64 18.94 7.33
CA ASN A 89 5.09 18.19 6.18
C ASN A 89 6.59 18.41 5.96
N HIS A 90 7.41 17.41 6.27
CA HIS A 90 8.88 17.52 6.19
C HIS A 90 9.46 18.77 6.89
N GLY A 91 8.94 19.09 8.07
CA GLY A 91 9.35 20.27 8.85
C GLY A 91 8.74 21.60 8.40
N THR A 92 7.91 21.62 7.35
CA THR A 92 7.17 22.80 6.90
C THR A 92 5.74 22.71 7.42
N GLU A 93 5.29 23.74 8.15
CA GLU A 93 3.90 23.86 8.57
C GLU A 93 3.01 24.18 7.35
N MET A 94 1.90 23.45 7.22
CA MET A 94 0.89 23.62 6.21
C MET A 94 -0.41 24.04 6.90
N THR A 95 -0.82 25.29 6.69
CA THR A 95 -2.06 25.86 7.23
C THR A 95 -3.22 25.78 6.23
N GLU A 96 -2.94 25.51 4.96
CA GLU A 96 -3.91 25.37 3.88
C GLU A 96 -3.49 24.33 2.85
N GLY A 97 -4.43 23.88 2.04
CA GLY A 97 -4.19 23.01 0.88
C GLY A 97 -5.48 22.61 0.19
N VAL A 98 -5.42 21.55 -0.63
CA VAL A 98 -6.56 21.12 -1.45
C VAL A 98 -7.70 20.61 -0.57
N ARG A 99 -8.89 21.16 -0.78
CA ARG A 99 -10.15 20.81 -0.09
C ARG A 99 -11.17 20.15 -1.00
N ALA A 100 -11.09 20.40 -2.30
CA ALA A 100 -11.84 19.64 -3.29
C ALA A 100 -11.04 19.44 -4.57
N VAL A 101 -11.28 18.31 -5.22
CA VAL A 101 -10.78 18.01 -6.57
C VAL A 101 -11.96 17.84 -7.50
N ILE A 102 -11.90 18.46 -8.66
CA ILE A 102 -12.97 18.46 -9.65
C ILE A 102 -12.41 17.94 -10.98
N TRP A 103 -12.95 16.83 -11.45
CA TRP A 103 -12.79 16.40 -12.84
C TRP A 103 -14.03 16.78 -13.62
N SER A 104 -13.88 17.52 -14.72
CA SER A 104 -15.01 18.01 -15.53
C SER A 104 -14.78 17.79 -17.03
N GLY A 105 -15.83 18.02 -17.84
CA GLY A 105 -15.77 17.86 -19.29
C GLY A 105 -15.68 16.41 -19.77
N GLY A 106 -15.85 15.44 -18.87
CA GLY A 106 -15.81 14.02 -19.19
C GLY A 106 -17.07 13.50 -19.86
N ASP A 107 -17.04 12.23 -20.25
CA ASP A 107 -18.18 11.53 -20.86
C ASP A 107 -18.19 10.07 -20.37
N LEU A 108 -18.47 9.87 -19.08
CA LEU A 108 -18.65 8.54 -18.52
C LEU A 108 -20.10 8.10 -18.72
N ARG A 109 -20.33 7.26 -19.73
CA ARG A 109 -21.64 6.71 -20.07
C ARG A 109 -22.23 5.87 -18.94
N ASP A 110 -23.56 5.79 -18.93
CA ASP A 110 -24.29 5.05 -17.90
C ASP A 110 -23.96 3.56 -17.83
N ASP A 111 -23.60 2.95 -18.95
CA ASP A 111 -23.25 1.54 -19.03
C ASP A 111 -21.80 1.23 -18.62
N TRP A 112 -21.01 2.25 -18.24
CA TRP A 112 -19.60 2.15 -17.90
C TRP A 112 -19.34 2.62 -16.46
N TYR A 113 -18.29 2.09 -15.86
CA TYR A 113 -17.75 2.62 -14.61
C TYR A 113 -16.40 3.29 -14.88
N ASP A 114 -15.97 4.17 -13.96
CA ASP A 114 -14.64 4.77 -14.01
C ASP A 114 -14.08 5.07 -12.62
N GLU A 115 -12.78 5.38 -12.59
CA GLU A 115 -12.02 5.69 -11.40
C GLU A 115 -11.38 7.09 -11.45
N PHE A 116 -11.43 7.78 -10.32
CA PHE A 116 -10.90 9.13 -10.10
C PHE A 116 -9.99 9.11 -8.87
N THR A 117 -8.71 9.39 -9.06
CA THR A 117 -7.69 9.11 -8.04
C THR A 117 -7.00 10.38 -7.55
N VAL A 118 -6.84 10.49 -6.23
CA VAL A 118 -5.92 11.43 -5.60
C VAL A 118 -4.87 10.67 -4.77
N ARG A 119 -3.71 11.28 -4.54
CA ARG A 119 -2.73 10.86 -3.53
C ARG A 119 -2.76 11.87 -2.40
N GLY A 120 -2.80 11.43 -1.14
CA GLY A 120 -2.81 12.33 0.02
C GLY A 120 -2.24 11.66 1.27
N THR A 121 -1.80 12.45 2.24
CA THR A 121 -1.28 11.96 3.51
C THR A 121 -2.36 12.01 4.57
N VAL A 122 -2.55 10.90 5.29
CA VAL A 122 -3.42 10.86 6.48
C VAL A 122 -2.60 11.43 7.64
N GLY A 123 -3.14 12.42 8.35
CA GLY A 123 -2.48 13.07 9.47
C GLY A 123 -2.09 12.06 10.57
N PRO A 124 -0.93 12.21 11.24
CA PRO A 124 -0.51 11.29 12.31
C PRO A 124 -1.42 11.36 13.54
N ASP A 125 -2.16 12.45 13.72
CA ASP A 125 -3.10 12.65 14.83
C ASP A 125 -4.50 12.07 14.56
N VAL A 126 -4.74 11.52 13.37
CA VAL A 126 -6.00 10.81 13.07
C VAL A 126 -6.04 9.53 13.90
N ALA A 127 -7.11 9.36 14.69
CA ALA A 127 -7.24 8.17 15.53
C ALA A 127 -7.46 6.91 14.68
N PRO A 128 -6.78 5.79 14.99
CA PRO A 128 -7.15 4.48 14.47
C PRO A 128 -8.63 4.16 14.72
N GLY A 129 -9.29 3.54 13.74
CA GLY A 129 -10.73 3.32 13.70
C GLY A 129 -11.55 4.54 13.28
N HIS A 130 -10.94 5.72 13.10
CA HIS A 130 -11.65 6.89 12.62
C HIS A 130 -12.05 6.71 11.15
N VAL A 131 -13.32 6.97 10.84
CA VAL A 131 -13.82 6.87 9.46
C VAL A 131 -13.66 8.21 8.77
N LEU A 132 -12.85 8.24 7.71
CA LEU A 132 -12.67 9.38 6.83
C LEU A 132 -13.66 9.27 5.68
N TYR A 133 -14.70 10.10 5.70
CA TYR A 133 -15.66 10.21 4.61
C TYR A 133 -15.16 11.19 3.55
N PHE A 134 -15.33 10.83 2.29
CA PHE A 134 -14.98 11.62 1.12
C PHE A 134 -16.26 11.98 0.36
N PRO A 135 -17.01 13.01 0.78
CA PRO A 135 -18.21 13.43 0.07
C PRO A 135 -17.95 13.61 -1.42
N ALA A 136 -18.79 13.02 -2.26
CA ALA A 136 -18.64 13.07 -3.70
C ALA A 136 -19.94 13.54 -4.36
N LEU A 137 -19.82 14.44 -5.33
CA LEU A 137 -20.92 14.88 -6.18
C LEU A 137 -20.63 14.52 -7.61
N GLN A 138 -21.52 13.73 -8.19
CA GLN A 138 -21.53 13.36 -9.59
C GLN A 138 -22.57 14.22 -10.32
N THR A 139 -22.17 14.91 -11.37
CA THR A 139 -23.08 15.71 -12.21
C THR A 139 -23.15 15.12 -13.61
N CYS A 140 -24.36 14.91 -14.05
CA CYS A 140 -24.72 14.43 -15.39
C CYS A 140 -25.43 15.54 -16.17
N ALA A 141 -25.87 15.26 -17.40
CA ALA A 141 -26.50 16.27 -18.27
C ALA A 141 -27.71 16.95 -17.60
N ASP A 142 -28.65 16.16 -17.08
CA ASP A 142 -29.92 16.66 -16.51
C ASP A 142 -30.17 16.18 -15.06
N GLY A 143 -29.14 15.65 -14.40
CA GLY A 143 -29.26 15.05 -13.07
C GLY A 143 -27.95 15.01 -12.30
N SER A 144 -28.02 14.53 -11.06
CA SER A 144 -26.85 14.36 -10.20
C SER A 144 -27.01 13.14 -9.30
N ALA A 145 -25.88 12.59 -8.86
CA ALA A 145 -25.83 11.66 -7.75
C ALA A 145 -25.01 12.28 -6.62
N ASP A 146 -25.68 12.48 -5.48
CA ASP A 146 -25.15 13.18 -4.32
C ASP A 146 -24.76 12.17 -3.23
N TRP A 147 -23.47 11.81 -3.18
CA TRP A 147 -22.86 10.88 -2.23
C TRP A 147 -22.20 11.66 -1.09
N THR A 148 -22.94 12.53 -0.41
CA THR A 148 -22.38 13.42 0.64
C THR A 148 -22.81 13.06 2.06
N ASP A 149 -23.64 12.03 2.25
CA ASP A 149 -24.08 11.61 3.59
C ASP A 149 -22.93 10.97 4.39
N THR A 150 -22.49 11.66 5.43
CA THR A 150 -21.41 11.23 6.34
C THR A 150 -21.91 10.69 7.68
N SER A 151 -23.22 10.44 7.81
CA SER A 151 -23.85 10.03 9.08
C SER A 151 -23.41 8.65 9.56
N GLY A 152 -22.95 7.79 8.66
CA GLY A 152 -22.65 6.38 8.93
C GLY A 152 -23.89 5.53 9.19
N ALA A 153 -25.10 6.05 8.95
CA ALA A 153 -26.34 5.30 9.16
C ALA A 153 -26.52 4.21 8.09
N ALA A 154 -26.97 3.03 8.53
CA ALA A 154 -27.29 1.94 7.62
C ALA A 154 -28.55 2.28 6.79
N GLY A 155 -28.54 1.96 5.50
CA GLY A 155 -29.71 2.11 4.63
C GLY A 155 -29.97 3.52 4.10
N VAL A 156 -29.01 4.44 4.24
CA VAL A 156 -29.05 5.72 3.52
C VAL A 156 -28.93 5.48 2.02
N SER A 157 -29.67 6.26 1.23
CA SER A 157 -29.71 6.09 -0.22
C SER A 157 -28.35 6.35 -0.85
N ASN A 158 -27.64 7.38 -0.37
CA ASN A 158 -26.42 7.85 -1.00
C ASN A 158 -25.32 8.12 0.04
N PRO A 159 -24.73 7.06 0.62
CA PRO A 159 -23.65 7.23 1.58
C PRO A 159 -22.41 7.84 0.90
N ALA A 160 -21.70 8.71 1.62
CA ALA A 160 -20.39 9.15 1.17
C ALA A 160 -19.40 7.97 1.16
N PRO A 161 -18.57 7.86 0.12
CA PRO A 161 -17.52 6.85 0.09
C PRO A 161 -16.52 7.17 1.20
N HIS A 162 -15.97 6.15 1.84
CA HIS A 162 -15.15 6.33 3.04
C HIS A 162 -14.06 5.28 3.13
N VAL A 163 -13.09 5.57 3.99
CA VAL A 163 -12.07 4.62 4.45
C VAL A 163 -11.97 4.69 5.96
N THR A 164 -11.61 3.57 6.58
CA THR A 164 -11.24 3.54 8.00
C THR A 164 -9.76 3.82 8.12
N ALA A 165 -9.39 4.87 8.85
CA ALA A 165 -8.03 5.10 9.25
C ALA A 165 -7.63 3.97 10.20
N VAL A 166 -6.68 3.15 9.81
CA VAL A 166 -6.14 2.11 10.68
C VAL A 166 -4.86 2.64 11.31
N ALA A 167 -4.57 2.15 12.53
CA ALA A 167 -3.22 2.30 13.04
C ALA A 167 -2.27 1.81 11.94
N THR A 168 -1.10 2.41 11.85
CA THR A 168 0.02 1.79 11.16
C THR A 168 0.30 0.45 11.86
N GLY A 169 -0.44 -0.58 11.43
CA GLY A 169 -0.64 -1.84 12.14
C GLY A 169 -2.10 -2.34 12.18
N GLY A 170 -2.52 -3.06 11.12
CA GLY A 170 -3.54 -4.12 11.19
C GLY A 170 -4.75 -3.99 10.25
N GLY A 171 -4.70 -4.65 9.08
CA GLY A 171 -5.91 -4.88 8.29
C GLY A 171 -5.81 -5.38 6.84
N TYR A 172 -4.64 -5.27 6.20
CA TYR A 172 -4.17 -6.18 5.14
C TYR A 172 -2.67 -6.37 5.40
N ASP A 173 -2.15 -7.58 5.22
CA ASP A 173 -0.79 -8.00 5.59
C ASP A 173 0.33 -7.13 4.96
N GLN A 174 0.59 -5.97 5.56
CA GLN A 174 1.69 -5.08 5.23
C GLN A 174 2.38 -4.70 6.53
N HIS A 175 3.51 -5.35 6.78
CA HIS A 175 4.40 -5.00 7.88
C HIS A 175 5.13 -3.70 7.52
N THR A 176 4.61 -2.57 7.99
CA THR A 176 5.40 -1.34 8.08
C THR A 176 5.97 -1.26 9.48
N SER A 177 7.17 -1.78 9.65
CA SER A 177 8.02 -1.49 10.80
C SER A 177 8.21 0.01 10.95
N SER A 178 8.01 0.49 12.18
CA SER A 178 8.73 1.66 12.68
C SER A 178 10.22 1.50 12.38
N ALA A 179 10.92 2.59 12.07
CA ALA A 179 12.38 2.57 12.00
C ALA A 179 12.94 2.25 13.40
N GLY A 180 13.06 0.95 13.72
CA GLY A 180 13.53 0.43 15.00
C GLY A 180 13.01 -0.97 15.34
N ASP A 181 11.74 -1.28 15.06
CA ASP A 181 11.17 -2.57 15.46
C ASP A 181 11.24 -3.62 14.33
N PRO A 182 11.76 -4.82 14.58
CA PRO A 182 11.86 -5.86 13.56
C PRO A 182 10.48 -6.30 13.04
N VAL A 183 10.34 -6.38 11.71
CA VAL A 183 9.22 -7.11 11.08
C VAL A 183 9.34 -8.58 11.47
N THR A 184 8.24 -9.25 11.85
CA THR A 184 8.30 -10.67 12.23
C THR A 184 7.39 -11.54 11.36
N VAL A 185 7.86 -12.75 11.05
CA VAL A 185 7.08 -13.82 10.43
C VAL A 185 7.43 -15.14 11.11
N GLY A 186 6.44 -15.76 11.75
CA GLY A 186 6.71 -16.86 12.68
C GLY A 186 7.72 -16.43 13.76
N GLU A 187 8.83 -17.17 13.86
CA GLU A 187 9.94 -16.89 14.79
C GLU A 187 11.11 -16.13 14.11
N ILE A 188 10.93 -15.66 12.87
CA ILE A 188 11.93 -14.89 12.13
C ILE A 188 11.67 -13.40 12.31
N ALA A 189 12.65 -12.68 12.84
CA ALA A 189 12.69 -11.23 12.93
C ALA A 189 13.57 -10.63 11.80
N ILE A 190 13.09 -9.57 11.16
CA ILE A 190 13.72 -8.85 10.06
C ILE A 190 13.91 -7.42 10.49
N SER A 191 15.16 -6.98 10.64
CA SER A 191 15.49 -5.63 11.10
C SER A 191 16.35 -4.87 10.09
N GLU A 192 16.35 -3.55 10.24
CA GLU A 192 17.17 -2.62 9.46
C GLU A 192 17.09 -2.81 7.94
N PRO A 193 15.89 -3.03 7.35
CA PRO A 193 15.79 -3.19 5.91
C PRO A 193 16.12 -1.88 5.20
N PHE A 194 16.87 -1.95 4.11
CA PHE A 194 17.05 -0.82 3.19
C PHE A 194 17.42 -1.29 1.79
N ILE A 195 17.21 -0.42 0.80
CA ILE A 195 17.69 -0.60 -0.58
C ILE A 195 18.49 0.64 -0.99
N ARG A 196 19.51 0.47 -1.82
CA ARG A 196 20.29 1.60 -2.34
C ARG A 196 19.57 2.30 -3.49
N ALA A 197 19.56 3.63 -3.46
CA ALA A 197 19.14 4.46 -4.58
C ALA A 197 19.92 4.15 -5.86
N THR A 198 19.31 4.42 -7.01
CA THR A 198 19.92 4.19 -8.32
C THR A 198 20.02 5.46 -9.15
N LEU A 199 20.94 5.48 -10.10
CA LEU A 199 20.94 6.53 -11.13
C LEU A 199 19.85 6.25 -12.16
N PRO A 200 19.41 7.29 -12.90
CA PRO A 200 18.63 7.08 -14.11
C PRO A 200 19.25 5.99 -15.00
N ASN A 201 18.42 5.07 -15.47
CA ASN A 201 18.79 3.94 -16.35
C ASN A 201 19.68 2.85 -15.75
N GLN A 202 19.90 2.79 -14.43
CA GLN A 202 20.53 1.61 -13.84
C GLN A 202 19.54 0.43 -13.80
N PRO A 203 19.93 -0.75 -14.29
CA PRO A 203 19.03 -1.89 -14.40
C PRO A 203 18.92 -2.70 -13.11
N VAL A 204 19.73 -2.40 -12.09
CA VAL A 204 19.86 -3.23 -10.88
C VAL A 204 20.01 -2.41 -9.61
N ALA A 205 19.60 -2.98 -8.47
CA ALA A 205 19.81 -2.43 -7.13
C ALA A 205 20.08 -3.52 -6.09
N GLY A 206 20.80 -3.16 -5.02
CA GLY A 206 21.08 -4.04 -3.88
C GLY A 206 20.18 -3.71 -2.69
N GLY A 207 19.47 -4.72 -2.17
CA GLY A 207 18.69 -4.67 -0.94
C GLY A 207 19.35 -5.44 0.20
N PHE A 208 19.18 -4.93 1.42
CA PHE A 208 19.91 -5.31 2.61
C PHE A 208 18.98 -5.34 3.83
N MET A 209 19.29 -6.17 4.81
CA MET A 209 18.56 -6.34 6.08
C MET A 209 19.27 -7.34 6.99
N THR A 210 18.84 -7.44 8.24
CA THR A 210 19.27 -8.47 9.18
C THR A 210 18.12 -9.44 9.43
N LEU A 211 18.37 -10.75 9.30
CA LEU A 211 17.43 -11.83 9.55
C LEU A 211 17.84 -12.57 10.82
N THR A 212 16.96 -12.65 11.82
CA THR A 212 17.20 -13.36 13.08
C THR A 212 16.14 -14.43 13.29
N ASN A 213 16.55 -15.70 13.31
CA ASN A 213 15.68 -16.82 13.61
C ASN A 213 15.72 -17.09 15.12
N ALA A 214 14.68 -16.68 15.84
CA ALA A 214 14.53 -16.93 17.28
C ALA A 214 13.99 -18.34 17.59
N GLY A 215 13.67 -19.12 16.55
CA GLY A 215 13.06 -20.43 16.67
C GLY A 215 14.01 -21.57 16.97
N ALA A 216 13.43 -22.69 17.42
CA ALA A 216 14.17 -23.90 17.75
C ALA A 216 14.53 -24.75 16.51
N ALA A 217 13.91 -24.47 15.35
CA ALA A 217 14.18 -25.14 14.08
C ALA A 217 14.88 -24.19 13.09
N ALA A 218 15.73 -24.75 12.23
CA ALA A 218 16.31 -23.98 11.13
C ALA A 218 15.24 -23.70 10.07
N ASP A 219 15.38 -22.55 9.42
CA ASP A 219 14.55 -22.12 8.28
C ASP A 219 15.48 -21.71 7.12
N ARG A 220 14.91 -21.22 6.03
CA ARG A 220 15.63 -20.80 4.83
C ARG A 220 14.82 -19.74 4.10
N LEU A 221 15.46 -18.63 3.74
CA LEU A 221 14.87 -17.68 2.81
C LEU A 221 15.02 -18.25 1.39
N VAL A 222 13.92 -18.60 0.75
CA VAL A 222 13.92 -19.31 -0.54
C VAL A 222 13.54 -18.43 -1.73
N ALA A 223 12.81 -17.34 -1.50
CA ALA A 223 12.46 -16.40 -2.57
C ALA A 223 12.29 -14.97 -2.05
N ALA A 224 12.41 -14.03 -2.99
CA ALA A 224 12.11 -12.63 -2.80
C ALA A 224 11.41 -12.09 -4.05
N ARG A 225 10.48 -11.15 -3.89
CA ARG A 225 9.82 -10.45 -5.02
C ARG A 225 9.44 -9.02 -4.67
N SER A 226 9.43 -8.14 -5.66
CA SER A 226 9.05 -6.74 -5.51
C SER A 226 8.42 -6.22 -6.81
N PRO A 227 7.38 -5.36 -6.75
CA PRO A 227 6.88 -4.69 -7.95
C PRO A 227 7.89 -3.71 -8.57
N ALA A 228 8.97 -3.36 -7.86
CA ALA A 228 10.00 -2.46 -8.35
C ALA A 228 10.97 -3.10 -9.36
N ALA A 229 10.95 -4.42 -9.52
CA ALA A 229 11.88 -5.17 -10.37
C ALA A 229 11.20 -6.37 -11.05
N ALA A 230 11.67 -6.78 -12.23
CA ALA A 230 11.13 -7.98 -12.88
C ALA A 230 11.47 -9.26 -12.10
N ARG A 231 12.61 -9.29 -11.39
CA ARG A 231 12.98 -10.37 -10.47
C ARG A 231 13.85 -9.86 -9.31
N VAL A 232 13.82 -10.58 -8.20
CA VAL A 232 14.71 -10.38 -7.06
C VAL A 232 15.40 -11.71 -6.74
N GLU A 233 16.72 -11.70 -6.79
CA GLU A 233 17.56 -12.88 -6.58
C GLU A 233 18.32 -12.77 -5.26
N ILE A 234 18.64 -13.90 -4.62
CA ILE A 234 19.43 -13.92 -3.38
C ILE A 234 20.89 -14.19 -3.78
N HIS A 235 21.80 -13.27 -3.45
CA HIS A 235 23.19 -13.34 -3.89
C HIS A 235 24.15 -13.36 -2.71
N GLU A 236 25.31 -13.96 -2.91
CA GLU A 236 26.46 -13.88 -2.02
C GLU A 236 27.65 -13.25 -2.74
N MET A 237 28.46 -12.49 -2.00
CA MET A 237 29.80 -12.12 -2.40
C MET A 237 30.79 -13.03 -1.70
N SER A 238 31.66 -13.72 -2.44
CA SER A 238 32.74 -14.52 -1.87
C SER A 238 34.07 -14.25 -2.58
N MET A 239 35.17 -14.39 -1.84
CA MET A 239 36.51 -14.33 -2.42
C MET A 239 36.82 -15.66 -3.09
N GLN A 240 37.12 -15.63 -4.39
CA GLN A 240 37.74 -16.74 -5.08
C GLN A 240 39.14 -16.32 -5.52
N GLY A 241 40.14 -16.66 -4.70
CA GLY A 241 41.49 -16.10 -4.81
C GLY A 241 41.48 -14.62 -4.44
N ASP A 242 42.04 -13.77 -5.30
CA ASP A 242 42.07 -12.30 -5.12
C ASP A 242 40.86 -11.58 -5.76
N VAL A 243 39.89 -12.33 -6.29
CA VAL A 243 38.72 -11.77 -6.99
C VAL A 243 37.46 -11.97 -6.15
N MET A 244 36.77 -10.87 -5.87
CA MET A 244 35.45 -10.90 -5.30
C MET A 244 34.45 -11.34 -6.37
N ARG A 245 33.72 -12.43 -6.12
CA ARG A 245 32.70 -12.94 -7.03
C ARG A 245 31.33 -12.86 -6.40
N MET A 246 30.38 -12.39 -7.19
CA MET A 246 28.96 -12.42 -6.91
C MET A 246 28.38 -13.72 -7.45
N ARG A 247 27.57 -14.42 -6.65
CA ARG A 247 26.90 -15.66 -7.04
C ARG A 247 25.48 -15.70 -6.50
N GLU A 248 24.54 -16.10 -7.35
CA GLU A 248 23.18 -16.40 -6.95
C GLU A 248 23.12 -17.68 -6.09
N LEU A 249 22.28 -17.64 -5.06
CA LEU A 249 21.90 -18.75 -4.19
C LEU A 249 20.52 -19.28 -4.60
N SER A 250 20.48 -20.09 -5.68
CA SER A 250 19.25 -20.70 -6.17
C SER A 250 18.55 -21.61 -5.15
N ASP A 251 19.33 -22.22 -4.25
CA ASP A 251 18.82 -23.06 -3.17
C ASP A 251 18.39 -22.23 -1.95
N GLY A 252 18.38 -20.89 -2.03
CA GLY A 252 18.04 -20.00 -0.93
C GLY A 252 19.15 -19.79 0.11
N LEU A 253 18.89 -18.90 1.07
CA LEU A 253 19.79 -18.52 2.15
C LEU A 253 19.41 -19.24 3.45
N PRO A 254 20.27 -20.13 3.99
CA PRO A 254 19.99 -20.85 5.23
C PRO A 254 19.89 -19.91 6.45
N LEU A 255 18.94 -20.18 7.35
CA LEU A 255 18.73 -19.46 8.61
C LEU A 255 18.75 -20.45 9.78
N PRO A 256 19.91 -20.69 10.41
CA PRO A 256 20.03 -21.62 11.53
C PRO A 256 19.11 -21.27 12.71
N ALA A 257 18.64 -22.29 13.44
CA ALA A 257 17.90 -22.09 14.70
C ALA A 257 18.69 -21.22 15.68
N GLY A 258 18.06 -20.21 16.27
CA GLY A 258 18.71 -19.24 17.16
C GLY A 258 19.77 -18.35 16.47
N GLY A 259 19.87 -18.40 15.14
CA GLY A 259 20.92 -17.75 14.36
C GLY A 259 20.50 -16.41 13.76
N THR A 260 21.50 -15.56 13.50
CA THR A 260 21.34 -14.31 12.75
C THR A 260 22.17 -14.34 11.48
N VAL A 261 21.57 -13.92 10.37
CA VAL A 261 22.23 -13.77 9.07
C VAL A 261 22.03 -12.34 8.58
N GLN A 262 23.14 -11.69 8.23
CA GLN A 262 23.13 -10.31 7.77
C GLN A 262 23.28 -10.25 6.25
N LEU A 263 22.34 -9.56 5.60
CA LEU A 263 22.45 -9.16 4.21
C LEU A 263 23.03 -7.75 4.19
N ALA A 264 24.31 -7.63 3.89
CA ALA A 264 25.07 -6.38 3.92
C ALA A 264 25.96 -6.21 2.68
N PRO A 265 26.33 -4.97 2.32
CA PRO A 265 27.26 -4.73 1.21
C PRO A 265 28.55 -5.54 1.35
N GLY A 266 28.90 -6.31 0.32
CA GLY A 266 30.08 -7.18 0.33
C GLY A 266 29.87 -8.57 0.94
N GLY A 267 28.65 -8.93 1.36
CA GLY A 267 28.26 -10.26 1.80
C GLY A 267 27.01 -10.77 1.07
N TYR A 268 26.07 -11.36 1.81
CA TYR A 268 24.75 -11.68 1.27
C TYR A 268 23.96 -10.42 0.94
N HIS A 269 23.14 -10.45 -0.10
CA HIS A 269 22.27 -9.34 -0.46
C HIS A 269 21.13 -9.82 -1.37
N LEU A 270 20.08 -9.00 -1.47
CA LEU A 270 19.04 -9.16 -2.48
C LEU A 270 19.41 -8.35 -3.71
N MET A 271 19.46 -9.00 -4.86
CA MET A 271 19.77 -8.39 -6.14
C MET A 271 18.47 -8.17 -6.92
N PHE A 272 18.03 -6.91 -7.01
CA PHE A 272 16.88 -6.50 -7.79
C PHE A 272 17.33 -6.35 -9.24
N MET A 273 16.74 -7.09 -10.17
CA MET A 273 17.14 -7.12 -11.56
C MET A 273 16.02 -6.63 -12.46
N GLU A 274 16.39 -5.85 -13.49
CA GLU A 274 15.47 -5.24 -14.44
C GLU A 274 14.46 -4.35 -13.71
N LEU A 275 14.99 -3.30 -13.07
CA LEU A 275 14.20 -2.31 -12.36
C LEU A 275 13.14 -1.66 -13.27
N ALA A 276 11.92 -1.51 -12.75
CA ALA A 276 10.81 -0.85 -13.45
C ALA A 276 11.00 0.67 -13.60
N GLY A 277 11.87 1.27 -12.79
CA GLY A 277 12.21 2.69 -12.79
C GLY A 277 13.37 3.00 -11.84
N PRO A 278 13.85 4.26 -11.81
CA PRO A 278 14.89 4.68 -10.87
C PRO A 278 14.38 4.63 -9.43
N LEU A 279 15.27 4.27 -8.50
CA LEU A 279 15.00 4.27 -7.06
C LEU A 279 15.56 5.58 -6.48
N ALA A 280 14.67 6.47 -6.05
CA ALA A 280 15.05 7.77 -5.49
C ALA A 280 15.20 7.70 -3.97
N GLU A 281 16.30 8.24 -3.45
CA GLU A 281 16.52 8.33 -2.00
C GLU A 281 15.37 9.06 -1.29
N GLY A 282 14.95 8.51 -0.14
CA GLY A 282 13.82 9.04 0.64
C GLY A 282 12.47 8.44 0.26
N ASP A 283 12.35 7.77 -0.88
CA ASP A 283 11.18 6.95 -1.21
C ASP A 283 11.28 5.55 -0.55
N SER A 284 10.36 4.66 -0.90
CA SER A 284 10.36 3.28 -0.41
C SER A 284 9.84 2.31 -1.46
N VAL A 285 10.26 1.04 -1.36
CA VAL A 285 9.79 -0.05 -2.23
C VAL A 285 9.27 -1.22 -1.40
N ASP A 286 8.18 -1.84 -1.85
CA ASP A 286 7.67 -3.05 -1.20
C ASP A 286 8.52 -4.26 -1.60
N LEU A 287 8.77 -5.14 -0.64
CA LEU A 287 9.44 -6.42 -0.82
C LEU A 287 8.60 -7.51 -0.15
N THR A 288 8.47 -8.64 -0.81
CA THR A 288 7.94 -9.86 -0.20
C THR A 288 9.05 -10.89 -0.13
N LEU A 289 9.25 -11.47 1.05
CA LEU A 289 10.16 -12.57 1.32
C LEU A 289 9.36 -13.84 1.55
N THR A 290 9.86 -14.97 1.05
CA THR A 290 9.26 -16.28 1.25
C THR A 290 10.28 -17.18 1.96
N PHE A 291 9.93 -17.63 3.16
CA PHE A 291 10.69 -18.60 3.94
C PHE A 291 10.12 -20.00 3.75
N GLU A 292 10.98 -21.02 3.83
CA GLU A 292 10.59 -22.42 3.64
C GLU A 292 9.60 -22.90 4.71
N GLN A 293 9.77 -22.47 5.96
CA GLN A 293 8.92 -22.87 7.09
C GLN A 293 8.04 -21.73 7.60
N ALA A 294 8.59 -20.52 7.80
CA ALA A 294 7.84 -19.41 8.36
C ALA A 294 6.77 -18.82 7.42
N GLY A 295 6.86 -19.09 6.11
CA GLY A 295 5.91 -18.60 5.12
C GLY A 295 6.31 -17.26 4.49
N GLU A 296 5.34 -16.51 4.00
CA GLU A 296 5.58 -15.23 3.32
C GLU A 296 5.42 -14.03 4.25
N VAL A 297 6.22 -12.99 4.01
CA VAL A 297 6.10 -11.70 4.69
C VAL A 297 6.39 -10.55 3.74
N THR A 298 5.55 -9.53 3.77
CA THR A 298 5.73 -8.30 3.01
C THR A 298 6.19 -7.18 3.92
N LEU A 299 7.29 -6.52 3.54
CA LEU A 299 7.90 -5.39 4.24
C LEU A 299 8.25 -4.27 3.27
N THR A 300 8.32 -3.05 3.80
CA THR A 300 8.72 -1.85 3.05
C THR A 300 10.21 -1.57 3.25
N LEU A 301 10.96 -1.40 2.16
CA LEU A 301 12.37 -1.03 2.17
C LEU A 301 12.49 0.47 1.94
N PRO A 302 13.01 1.24 2.91
CA PRO A 302 13.41 2.62 2.66
C PRO A 302 14.55 2.65 1.63
N ILE A 303 14.48 3.62 0.71
CA ILE A 303 15.55 3.85 -0.28
C ILE A 303 16.58 4.78 0.34
N SER A 304 17.74 4.23 0.69
CA SER A 304 18.87 4.98 1.25
C SER A 304 19.84 5.48 0.17
N ALA A 305 20.77 6.35 0.57
CA ALA A 305 21.84 6.84 -0.28
C ALA A 305 22.59 5.71 -1.01
N ARG A 306 23.14 6.03 -2.18
CA ARG A 306 23.75 5.06 -3.10
C ARG A 306 24.97 4.32 -2.51
N ASP A 307 25.67 4.97 -1.60
CA ASP A 307 26.83 4.47 -0.88
C ASP A 307 26.51 4.03 0.56
N ALA A 308 25.22 4.01 0.94
CA ALA A 308 24.78 3.60 2.26
C ALA A 308 25.36 2.22 2.61
N THR A 309 26.13 2.18 3.69
CA THR A 309 26.43 0.96 4.44
C THR A 309 25.36 0.85 5.53
N ALA A 310 25.07 -0.35 6.04
CA ALA A 310 23.98 -0.56 7.00
C ALA A 310 23.94 0.53 8.09
N PRO A 311 22.77 0.94 8.60
CA PRO A 311 22.67 2.02 9.58
C PRO A 311 23.67 1.78 10.71
N THR A 312 24.68 2.63 10.82
CA THR A 312 25.58 2.58 11.98
C THR A 312 24.76 3.00 13.18
N ALA A 313 24.48 2.06 14.08
CA ALA A 313 24.01 2.39 15.42
C ALA A 313 25.01 3.39 16.02
N ASP A 314 24.57 4.63 16.21
CA ASP A 314 25.37 5.68 16.82
C ASP A 314 25.70 5.29 18.27
N HIS A 315 26.90 4.78 18.50
CA HIS A 315 27.51 4.72 19.82
C HIS A 315 28.20 6.05 20.10
N THR A 316 27.43 7.13 20.28
CA THR A 316 27.94 8.37 20.88
C THR A 316 27.00 8.86 21.98
N GLY A 317 27.25 8.37 23.19
CA GLY A 317 26.56 8.80 24.41
C GLY A 317 27.19 8.19 25.66
N HIS A 318 28.46 8.49 25.90
CA HIS A 318 29.09 8.42 27.23
C HIS A 318 29.15 9.83 27.83
#